data_AF-A0A7S3JWQ1-F1
#
_entry.id   AF-A0A7S3JWQ1-F1
#
_cell.length_a   1.000
_cell.length_b   1.000
_cell.length_c   1.000
_cell.angle_alpha   90.00
_cell.angle_beta   90.00
_cell.angle_gamma   90.00
#
_symmetry.space_group_name_H-M   'P 1'
#
loop_
_entity.id
_entity.type
_entity.pdbx_description
1 polymer ?
#
loop_
_entity_poly.entity_id
_entity_poly.type
_entity_poly.pdbx_seq_one_letter_code
_entity_poly.pdbx_strand_id
1 'polypeptide(L)'
;MLLEKRKNEGPDDEMRPLTLKTWEYTKRSLGERSVQDAMHETITLRQALSNPNLVNDDHALYPYEIAALCNLMSKDSEPEEAKALIPSLKRYDDEILENILAEMNKVRSK
;
A
#
# COMPACT_ATOMS: atom_id res chain seq x y z
N MET A 1 -30.70 -2.08 -11.26
CA MET A 1 -31.30 -0.74 -11.14
C MET A 1 -30.46 0.31 -10.38
N LEU A 2 -29.66 -0.03 -9.36
CA LEU A 2 -28.78 0.95 -8.67
C LEU A 2 -27.43 1.23 -9.37
N LEU A 3 -26.96 0.30 -10.21
CA LEU A 3 -25.67 0.43 -10.91
C LEU A 3 -25.75 1.22 -12.22
N GLU A 4 -26.92 1.29 -12.85
CA GLU A 4 -27.13 2.05 -14.10
C GLU A 4 -27.29 3.55 -13.87
N LYS A 5 -27.74 3.97 -12.68
CA LYS A 5 -27.84 5.40 -12.34
C LYS A 5 -26.50 6.11 -12.23
N ARG A 6 -25.39 5.39 -12.02
CA ARG A 6 -24.05 5.98 -11.91
C ARG A 6 -23.35 6.23 -13.25
N LYS A 7 -23.94 5.83 -14.38
CA LYS A 7 -23.33 6.02 -15.71
C LYS A 7 -23.72 7.33 -16.41
N ASN A 8 -24.74 8.04 -15.91
CA ASN A 8 -25.32 9.22 -16.59
C ASN A 8 -25.18 10.54 -15.82
N GLU A 9 -24.43 10.57 -14.73
CA GLU A 9 -24.10 11.82 -14.03
C GLU A 9 -22.70 12.26 -14.51
N GLY A 10 -22.67 13.27 -15.37
CA GLY A 10 -21.45 14.05 -15.61
C GLY A 10 -20.95 14.71 -14.32
N PRO A 11 -19.75 15.29 -14.30
CA PRO A 11 -19.11 15.78 -13.09
C PRO A 11 -19.70 17.13 -12.65
N ASP A 12 -20.95 17.14 -12.19
CA ASP A 12 -21.58 18.24 -11.44
C ASP A 12 -21.78 17.72 -10.00
N ASP A 13 -21.52 18.41 -8.90
CA ASP A 13 -21.02 19.74 -8.58
C ASP A 13 -20.57 19.62 -7.11
N GLU A 14 -19.38 20.12 -6.76
CA GLU A 14 -18.71 19.94 -5.45
C GLU A 14 -18.51 18.49 -4.99
N MET A 15 -17.26 17.99 -5.03
CA MET A 15 -16.90 16.82 -4.21
C MET A 15 -17.38 17.08 -2.78
N ARG A 16 -18.26 16.20 -2.27
CA ARG A 16 -18.70 16.23 -0.86
C ARG A 16 -17.49 16.50 0.04
N PRO A 17 -17.59 17.35 1.07
CA PRO A 17 -16.43 17.79 1.84
C PRO A 17 -15.50 16.68 2.33
N LEU A 18 -16.04 15.51 2.68
CA LEU A 18 -15.25 14.32 3.05
C LEU A 18 -14.49 13.73 1.86
N THR A 19 -15.12 13.62 0.69
CA THR A 19 -14.51 13.12 -0.53
C THR A 19 -13.36 14.02 -0.97
N LEU A 20 -13.54 15.34 -0.90
CA LEU A 20 -12.47 16.30 -1.20
C LEU A 20 -11.29 16.14 -0.24
N LYS A 21 -11.54 16.09 1.07
CA LYS A 21 -10.48 15.89 2.07
C LYS A 21 -9.74 14.57 1.89
N THR A 22 -10.45 13.49 1.59
CA THR A 22 -9.82 12.18 1.32
C THR A 22 -8.95 12.26 0.06
N TRP A 23 -9.46 12.87 -1.01
CA TRP A 23 -8.71 13.05 -2.25
C TRP A 23 -7.45 13.90 -2.04
N GLU A 24 -7.56 15.02 -1.34
CA GLU A 24 -6.43 15.89 -1.00
C GLU A 24 -5.39 15.18 -0.15
N TYR A 25 -5.84 14.41 0.86
CA TYR A 25 -4.96 13.60 1.69
C TYR A 25 -4.20 12.56 0.86
N THR A 26 -4.91 11.79 0.03
CA THR A 26 -4.31 10.78 -0.83
C THR A 26 -3.32 11.42 -1.79
N LYS A 27 -3.70 12.52 -2.45
CA LYS A 27 -2.83 13.25 -3.38
C LYS A 27 -1.56 13.77 -2.70
N ARG A 28 -1.68 14.29 -1.48
CA ARG A 28 -0.50 14.72 -0.69
C ARG A 28 0.45 13.56 -0.41
N SER A 29 -0.08 12.37 -0.09
CA SER A 29 0.74 11.18 0.15
C SER A 29 1.42 10.64 -1.11
N LEU A 30 0.91 10.96 -2.31
CA LEU A 30 1.58 10.62 -3.57
C LEU A 30 2.81 11.50 -3.85
N GLY A 31 2.84 12.72 -3.30
CA GLY A 31 3.88 13.70 -3.58
C GLY A 31 3.82 14.16 -5.04
N GLU A 32 4.94 14.05 -5.75
CA GLU A 32 5.07 14.43 -7.17
C GLU A 32 4.63 13.32 -8.15
N ARG A 33 4.36 12.11 -7.65
CA ARG A 33 4.00 10.96 -8.49
C ARG A 33 2.62 11.14 -9.13
N SER A 34 2.47 10.66 -10.36
CA SER A 34 1.15 10.56 -10.98
C SER A 34 0.29 9.47 -10.30
N VAL A 35 -1.03 9.59 -10.40
CA VAL A 35 -1.96 8.58 -9.87
C VAL A 35 -1.75 7.24 -10.57
N GLN A 36 -1.42 7.27 -11.86
CA GLN A 36 -1.14 6.09 -12.67
C GLN A 36 0.11 5.36 -12.20
N ASP A 37 1.19 6.09 -11.92
CA ASP A 37 2.44 5.52 -11.42
C ASP A 37 2.24 4.92 -10.04
N ALA A 38 1.57 5.66 -9.14
CA ALA A 38 1.26 5.17 -7.80
C ALA A 38 0.35 3.93 -7.81
N MET A 39 -0.62 3.87 -8.72
CA MET A 39 -1.47 2.71 -8.90
C MET A 39 -0.67 1.51 -9.39
N HIS A 40 0.21 1.70 -10.38
CA HIS A 40 1.04 0.63 -10.91
C HIS A 40 1.99 0.09 -9.84
N GLU A 41 2.68 0.99 -9.11
CA GLU A 41 3.55 0.64 -7.98
C GLU A 41 2.78 -0.14 -6.90
N THR A 42 1.58 0.30 -6.53
CA THR A 42 0.75 -0.37 -5.52
C THR A 42 0.35 -1.78 -5.95
N ILE A 43 -0.01 -1.97 -7.23
CA ILE A 43 -0.35 -3.29 -7.78
C ILE A 43 0.89 -4.20 -7.73
N THR A 44 2.04 -3.71 -8.17
CA THR A 44 3.28 -4.48 -8.20
C THR A 44 3.76 -4.84 -6.79
N LEU A 45 3.70 -3.90 -5.84
CA LEU A 45 4.00 -4.16 -4.43
C LEU A 45 3.07 -5.22 -3.85
N ARG A 46 1.77 -5.12 -4.12
CA ARG A 46 0.80 -6.10 -3.64
C ARG A 46 1.08 -7.49 -4.18
N GLN A 47 1.44 -7.61 -5.46
CA GLN A 47 1.80 -8.89 -6.07
C GLN A 47 3.07 -9.47 -5.46
N ALA A 48 4.10 -8.64 -5.26
CA ALA A 48 5.35 -9.06 -4.63
C ALA A 48 5.13 -9.56 -3.19
N LEU A 49 4.37 -8.81 -2.39
CA LEU A 49 4.10 -9.13 -0.99
C LEU A 49 3.10 -10.29 -0.79
N SER A 50 2.32 -10.61 -1.81
CA SER A 50 1.42 -11.77 -1.79
C SER A 50 2.09 -13.05 -2.30
N ASN A 51 3.39 -13.00 -2.64
CA ASN A 51 4.12 -14.16 -3.14
C ASN A 51 4.34 -15.18 -2.00
N PRO A 52 3.83 -16.43 -2.12
CA PRO A 52 3.98 -17.46 -1.09
C PRO A 52 5.43 -17.94 -0.90
N ASN A 53 6.35 -17.56 -1.80
CA ASN A 53 7.78 -17.84 -1.60
C ASN A 53 8.50 -16.77 -0.77
N LEU A 54 7.84 -15.66 -0.46
CA LEU A 54 8.41 -14.56 0.33
C LEU A 54 8.45 -14.90 1.83
N VAL A 55 7.44 -15.64 2.27
CA VAL A 55 7.22 -16.11 3.63
C VAL A 55 6.62 -17.50 3.53
N ASN A 56 7.06 -18.46 4.35
CA ASN A 56 6.42 -19.78 4.39
C ASN A 56 4.89 -19.63 4.52
N ASP A 57 4.11 -20.47 3.83
CA ASP A 57 2.65 -20.32 3.68
C ASP A 57 1.89 -20.09 5.01
N ASP A 58 2.35 -20.70 6.11
CA ASP A 58 1.77 -20.52 7.46
C ASP A 58 1.96 -19.11 8.04
N HIS A 59 2.78 -18.29 7.40
CA HIS A 59 3.11 -16.93 7.77
C HIS A 59 2.90 -15.94 6.62
N ALA A 60 1.92 -16.16 5.74
CA ALA A 60 1.54 -15.17 4.75
C ALA A 60 1.22 -13.80 5.41
N LEU A 61 1.53 -12.70 4.70
CA LEU A 61 1.17 -11.36 5.15
C LEU A 61 -0.35 -11.17 5.07
N TYR A 62 -0.92 -10.56 6.11
CA TYR A 62 -2.34 -10.21 6.09
C TYR A 62 -2.59 -9.01 5.15
N PRO A 63 -3.77 -8.89 4.53
CA PRO A 63 -4.09 -7.75 3.65
C PRO A 63 -3.88 -6.37 4.31
N TYR A 64 -4.14 -6.27 5.61
CA TYR A 64 -3.87 -5.06 6.39
C TYR A 64 -2.37 -4.74 6.44
N GLU A 65 -1.51 -5.74 6.63
CA GLU A 65 -0.07 -5.56 6.76
C GLU A 65 0.55 -5.16 5.45
N ILE A 66 0.11 -5.75 4.34
CA ILE A 66 0.51 -5.33 2.99
C ILE A 66 0.16 -3.85 2.80
N ALA A 67 -1.06 -3.44 3.13
CA ALA A 67 -1.47 -2.04 3.02
C ALA A 67 -0.66 -1.11 3.94
N ALA A 68 -0.38 -1.53 5.17
CA ALA A 68 0.39 -0.77 6.14
C ALA A 68 1.85 -0.62 5.70
N LEU A 69 2.49 -1.69 5.26
CA LEU A 69 3.85 -1.69 4.70
C LEU A 69 3.94 -0.73 3.52
N CYS A 70 3.02 -0.82 2.56
CA CYS A 70 3.01 0.05 1.37
C CYS A 70 2.88 1.55 1.71
N ASN A 71 2.15 1.90 2.78
CA ASN A 71 1.86 3.29 3.14
C ASN A 71 2.86 3.89 4.14
N LEU A 72 3.44 3.07 5.03
CA LEU A 72 4.21 3.56 6.18
C LEU A 72 5.72 3.40 6.01
N MET A 73 6.18 2.34 5.34
CA MET A 73 7.62 2.09 5.22
C MET A 73 8.22 3.00 4.17
N SER A 74 9.45 3.47 4.40
CA SER A 74 10.33 4.12 3.43
C SER A 74 11.39 3.14 2.92
N LYS A 75 12.36 3.60 2.12
CA LYS A 75 13.42 2.73 1.57
C LYS A 75 14.47 2.33 2.60
N ASP A 76 14.65 3.19 3.59
CA ASP A 76 15.56 3.09 4.73
C ASP A 76 14.89 2.50 5.97
N SER A 77 13.62 2.06 5.86
CA SER A 77 12.95 1.39 6.97
C SER A 77 13.66 0.09 7.35
N GLU A 78 13.75 -0.13 8.66
CA GLU A 78 14.37 -1.31 9.27
C GLU A 78 13.30 -2.23 9.89
N PRO A 79 13.60 -3.52 10.11
CA PRO A 79 12.68 -4.46 10.77
C PRO A 79 12.13 -3.97 12.11
N GLU A 80 12.95 -3.27 12.90
CA GLU A 80 12.54 -2.71 14.19
C GLU A 80 11.42 -1.66 14.01
N GLU A 81 11.59 -0.75 13.06
CA GLU A 81 10.58 0.27 12.72
C GLU A 81 9.29 -0.40 12.23
N ALA A 82 9.40 -1.39 11.34
CA ALA A 82 8.25 -2.13 10.83
C ALA A 82 7.46 -2.80 11.96
N LYS A 83 8.14 -3.43 12.92
CA LYS A 83 7.54 -4.06 14.11
C LYS A 83 6.93 -3.06 15.09
N ALA A 84 7.51 -1.86 15.18
CA ALA A 84 6.99 -0.79 16.03
C ALA A 84 5.69 -0.20 15.47
N LEU A 85 5.65 0.06 14.15
CA LEU A 85 4.50 0.66 13.46
C LEU A 85 3.40 -0.35 13.13
N ILE A 86 3.76 -1.62 12.91
CA ILE A 86 2.84 -2.71 12.53
C ILE A 86 3.05 -3.89 13.49
N PRO A 87 2.46 -3.86 14.69
CA PRO A 87 2.77 -4.84 15.74
C PRO A 87 2.45 -6.30 15.40
N SER A 88 1.57 -6.55 14.44
CA SER A 88 1.26 -7.90 13.95
C SER A 88 2.45 -8.55 13.23
N LEU A 89 3.43 -7.77 12.75
CA LEU A 89 4.67 -8.26 12.15
C LEU A 89 5.66 -8.85 13.16
N LYS A 90 5.43 -8.73 14.46
CA LYS A 90 6.30 -9.32 15.50
C LYS A 90 6.40 -10.85 15.43
N ARG A 91 5.52 -11.51 14.68
CA ARG A 91 5.58 -12.96 14.40
C ARG A 91 6.72 -13.36 13.46
N TYR A 92 7.32 -12.41 12.77
CA TYR A 92 8.46 -12.62 11.88
C TYR A 92 9.76 -12.35 12.60
N ASP A 93 10.79 -13.14 12.29
CA ASP A 93 12.17 -12.77 12.63
C ASP A 93 12.64 -11.58 11.78
N ASP A 94 13.79 -11.03 12.14
CA ASP A 94 14.34 -9.87 11.44
C ASP A 94 14.80 -10.24 10.02
N GLU A 95 15.32 -11.46 9.81
CA GLU A 95 15.75 -11.95 8.50
C GLU A 95 14.59 -11.98 7.48
N ILE A 96 13.42 -12.47 7.87
CA ILE A 96 12.23 -12.46 7.01
C ILE A 96 11.77 -11.03 6.73
N LEU A 97 11.79 -10.14 7.73
CA LEU A 97 11.39 -8.75 7.53
C LEU A 97 12.37 -8.00 6.63
N GLU A 98 13.67 -8.25 6.74
CA GLU A 98 14.67 -7.72 5.82
C GLU A 98 14.37 -8.15 4.38
N ASN A 99 14.02 -9.42 4.17
CA ASN A 99 13.63 -9.92 2.85
C ASN A 99 12.36 -9.24 2.31
N ILE A 100 11.34 -9.06 3.16
CA ILE A 100 10.11 -8.33 2.79
C ILE A 100 10.42 -6.89 2.39
N LEU A 101 11.20 -6.17 3.21
CA LEU A 101 11.58 -4.78 2.96
C LEU A 101 12.46 -4.66 1.71
N ALA A 102 13.37 -5.61 1.49
CA ALA A 102 14.19 -5.70 0.29
C ALA A 102 13.35 -5.89 -0.97
N GLU A 103 12.33 -6.76 -0.95
CA GLU A 103 11.40 -6.92 -2.08
C GLU A 103 10.62 -5.65 -2.37
N MET A 104 10.13 -4.95 -1.34
CA MET A 104 9.46 -3.66 -1.52
C MET A 104 10.37 -2.64 -2.21
N ASN A 105 11.64 -2.62 -1.81
CA ASN A 105 12.65 -1.71 -2.36
C ASN A 105 12.99 -1.99 -3.82
N LYS A 106 12.85 -3.23 -4.31
CA LYS A 106 12.99 -3.54 -5.75
C LYS A 106 11.89 -2.88 -6.59
N VAL A 107 10.66 -2.89 -6.08
CA VAL A 107 9.51 -2.30 -6.78
C VAL A 107 9.55 -0.78 -6.77
N ARG A 108 10.02 -0.19 -5.67
CA ARG A 108 10.16 1.25 -5.50
C ARG A 108 11.37 1.78 -6.29
N SER A 109 11.25 1.81 -7.61
CA SER A 109 12.30 2.27 -8.54
C SER A 109 11.86 3.51 -9.33
N LYS A 110 12.67 4.58 -9.21
CA LYS A 110 12.53 5.96 -9.67
C LYS A 110 11.69 6.87 -8.79
#